data_AF-A0A937ZJE8-F1
#
_entry.id   AF-A0A937ZJE8-F1
#
_cell.length_a   1.000
_cell.length_b   1.000
_cell.length_c   1.000
_cell.angle_alpha   90.00
_cell.angle_beta   90.00
_cell.angle_gamma   90.00
#
_symmetry.space_group_name_H-M   'P 1'
#
loop_
_entity.id
_entity.type
_entity.pdbx_description
1 polymer ?
#
loop_
_entity_poly.entity_id
_entity_poly.type
_entity_poly.pdbx_seq_one_letter_code
_entity_poly.pdbx_strand_id
1 'polypeptide(L)'
;MFFTLSKVLWWIVEPSNAVALAVVAATILLLLRRVRTARALFLAVAAFMLAVTILPLPQLLIVPLEQRFARPDPLPERVDGIVLLGGAQVPTMTAAYGSPQLNGAANTVTTFMWLARRYPQARLVFTGGSGDILNQHLREADTLRLFLAQQGFDDRRVIYEAASRNTHENATLSKPLADPKSGETWILVTQAMHTPRSVGAF
;
A
#
# COMPACT_ATOMS: atom_id res chain seq x y z
N MET A 1 -10.54 -13.33 11.07
CA MET A 1 -10.98 -12.25 11.99
C MET A 1 -10.02 -11.07 12.04
N PHE A 2 -8.69 -11.29 12.05
CA PHE A 2 -7.71 -10.20 12.13
C PHE A 2 -7.90 -9.10 11.07
N PHE A 3 -8.06 -9.46 9.79
CA PHE A 3 -8.25 -8.49 8.70
C PHE A 3 -9.46 -7.55 8.91
N THR A 4 -10.63 -8.11 9.23
CA THR A 4 -11.85 -7.30 9.43
C THR A 4 -11.73 -6.43 10.67
N LEU A 5 -11.21 -6.98 11.77
CA LEU A 5 -11.05 -6.24 13.02
C LEU A 5 -10.05 -5.09 12.86
N SER A 6 -8.91 -5.34 12.20
CA SER A 6 -7.89 -4.31 11.98
C SER A 6 -8.43 -3.17 11.12
N LYS A 7 -9.28 -3.46 10.12
CA LYS A 7 -9.90 -2.42 9.28
C LYS A 7 -10.94 -1.58 10.04
N VAL A 8 -11.77 -2.20 10.88
CA VAL A 8 -12.77 -1.48 11.69
C VAL A 8 -12.10 -0.61 12.74
N LEU A 9 -11.11 -1.14 13.45
CA LEU A 9 -10.34 -0.36 14.42
C LEU A 9 -9.58 0.78 13.73
N TRP A 10 -9.01 0.52 12.55
CA TRP A 10 -8.34 1.56 11.77
C TRP A 10 -9.28 2.70 11.40
N TRP A 11 -10.52 2.41 10.98
CA TRP A 11 -11.51 3.44 10.64
C TRP A 11 -11.77 4.40 11.80
N ILE A 12 -11.81 3.91 13.05
CA ILE A 12 -12.02 4.76 14.24
C ILE A 12 -10.80 5.65 14.51
N VAL A 13 -9.60 5.09 14.39
CA VAL A 13 -8.33 5.75 14.75
C VAL A 13 -7.79 6.61 13.61
N GLU A 14 -8.30 6.45 12.39
CA GLU A 14 -7.93 7.26 11.23
C GLU A 14 -8.04 8.75 11.57
N PRO A 15 -6.97 9.56 11.38
CA PRO A 15 -6.92 10.92 11.92
C PRO A 15 -8.11 11.81 11.51
N SER A 16 -8.59 11.66 10.27
CA SER A 16 -9.77 12.36 9.75
C SER A 16 -11.05 12.00 10.51
N ASN A 17 -11.29 10.71 10.75
CA ASN A 17 -12.45 10.22 11.46
C ASN A 17 -12.36 10.56 12.96
N ALA A 18 -11.17 10.42 13.56
CA ALA A 18 -10.94 10.79 14.96
C ALA A 18 -11.24 12.29 15.19
N VAL A 19 -10.85 13.16 14.26
CA VAL A 19 -11.18 14.59 14.29
C VAL A 19 -12.68 14.82 14.17
N ALA A 20 -13.35 14.17 13.22
CA ALA A 20 -14.80 14.29 13.05
C ALA A 20 -15.56 13.82 14.31
N LEU A 21 -15.18 12.68 14.89
CA LEU A 21 -15.74 12.15 16.12
C LEU A 21 -15.49 13.09 17.31
N ALA A 22 -14.30 13.69 17.41
CA ALA A 22 -13.99 14.67 18.45
C ALA A 22 -14.86 15.93 18.33
N VAL A 23 -15.12 16.41 17.11
CA VAL A 23 -16.03 17.55 16.86
C VAL A 23 -17.46 17.21 17.25
N VAL A 24 -17.96 16.01 16.90
CA VAL A 24 -19.29 15.54 17.31
C VAL A 24 -19.38 15.45 18.84
N ALA A 25 -18.38 14.86 19.49
CA ALA A 25 -18.32 14.75 20.95
C ALA A 25 -18.29 16.13 21.63
N ALA A 26 -17.51 17.08 21.10
CA ALA A 26 -17.46 18.45 21.60
C ALA A 26 -18.83 19.14 21.48
N THR A 27 -19.55 18.90 20.37
CA THR A 27 -20.89 19.44 20.14
C THR A 27 -21.91 18.85 21.13
N ILE A 28 -21.88 17.54 21.38
CA ILE A 28 -22.74 16.89 22.38
C ILE A 28 -22.45 17.46 23.78
N LEU A 29 -21.18 17.66 24.13
CA LEU A 29 -20.79 18.26 25.42
C LEU A 29 -21.32 19.69 25.57
N LEU A 30 -21.39 20.49 24.49
CA LEU A 30 -22.05 21.79 24.53
C LEU A 30 -23.55 21.67 24.83
N LEU A 31 -24.25 20.73 24.19
CA LEU A 31 -25.68 20.49 24.41
C LEU A 31 -25.96 20.04 25.85
N LEU A 32 -25.05 19.26 26.44
CA LEU A 32 -25.09 18.85 27.86
C LEU A 32 -24.61 19.94 28.83
N ARG A 33 -24.41 21.18 28.35
CA ARG A 33 -23.94 22.34 29.12
C ARG A 33 -22.55 22.17 29.76
N ARG A 34 -21.75 21.19 29.29
CA ARG A 34 -20.35 20.96 29.70
C ARG A 34 -19.38 21.86 28.92
N VAL A 35 -19.64 23.18 28.96
CA VAL A 35 -19.00 24.18 28.07
C VAL A 35 -17.47 24.21 28.18
N ARG A 36 -16.91 24.07 29.38
CA ARG A 36 -15.45 24.09 29.59
C ARG A 36 -14.77 22.93 28.85
N THR A 37 -15.30 21.72 29.00
CA THR A 37 -14.76 20.52 28.35
C THR A 37 -14.92 20.59 26.83
N ALA A 38 -16.08 21.04 26.35
CA ALA A 38 -16.30 21.22 24.92
C ALA A 38 -15.33 22.23 24.28
N ARG A 39 -15.12 23.38 24.92
CA ARG A 39 -14.16 24.40 24.44
C ARG A 39 -12.74 23.86 24.41
N ALA A 40 -12.31 23.15 25.46
CA ALA A 40 -11.00 22.52 25.48
C ALA A 40 -10.81 21.53 24.33
N LEU A 41 -11.83 20.71 24.05
CA LEU A 41 -11.78 19.75 22.94
C LEU A 41 -11.74 20.44 21.58
N PHE A 42 -12.55 21.49 21.36
CA PHE A 42 -12.49 22.28 20.13
C PHE A 42 -11.13 22.94 19.93
N LEU A 43 -10.55 23.52 20.98
CA LEU A 43 -9.21 24.11 20.92
C LEU A 43 -8.14 23.06 20.62
N ALA A 44 -8.24 21.86 21.21
CA ALA A 44 -7.32 20.76 20.92
C ALA A 44 -7.43 20.30 19.46
N VAL A 45 -8.65 20.16 18.93
CA VAL A 45 -8.87 19.82 17.50
C VAL A 45 -8.33 20.91 16.59
N ALA A 46 -8.60 22.18 16.89
CA ALA A 46 -8.10 23.31 16.10
C ALA A 46 -6.58 23.39 16.11
N ALA A 47 -5.95 23.22 17.28
CA ALA A 47 -4.50 23.19 17.42
C ALA A 47 -3.89 22.01 16.67
N PHE A 48 -4.51 20.82 16.75
CA PHE A 48 -4.06 19.64 16.00
C PHE A 48 -4.15 19.85 14.49
N MET A 49 -5.27 20.38 13.98
CA MET A 49 -5.43 20.72 12.57
C MET A 49 -4.38 21.75 12.12
N LEU A 50 -4.19 22.81 12.91
CA LEU A 50 -3.18 23.82 12.63
C LEU A 50 -1.77 23.23 12.59
N ALA A 51 -1.44 22.34 13.53
CA ALA A 51 -0.15 21.65 13.56
C ALA A 51 0.04 20.77 12.32
N VAL A 52 -0.97 19.99 11.92
CA VAL A 52 -0.91 19.14 10.71
C VAL A 52 -0.82 19.96 9.42
N THR A 53 -1.44 21.15 9.37
CA THR A 53 -1.39 22.03 8.20
C THR A 53 -0.07 22.80 8.08
N ILE A 54 0.48 23.30 9.20
CA ILE A 54 1.67 24.16 9.17
C ILE A 54 2.96 23.34 9.22
N LEU A 55 3.00 22.28 10.02
CA LEU A 55 4.22 21.48 10.20
C LEU A 55 4.33 20.41 9.11
N PRO A 56 5.55 20.09 8.64
CA PRO A 56 5.78 19.00 7.69
C PRO A 56 5.72 17.62 8.38
N LEU A 57 4.68 17.36 9.19
CA LEU A 57 4.51 16.10 9.92
C LEU A 57 4.53 14.88 8.99
N PRO A 58 3.87 14.88 7.80
CA PRO A 58 3.93 13.73 6.91
C PRO A 58 5.36 13.39 6.51
N GLN A 59 6.17 14.39 6.15
CA GLN A 59 7.56 14.19 5.73
C GLN A 59 8.43 13.69 6.90
N LEU A 60 8.26 14.27 8.09
CA LEU A 60 8.99 13.86 9.29
C LEU A 60 8.71 12.39 9.67
N LEU A 61 7.50 11.91 9.41
CA LEU A 61 7.11 10.51 9.68
C LEU A 61 7.50 9.56 8.55
N ILE A 62 7.47 10.00 7.29
CA ILE A 62 7.72 9.15 6.12
C ILE A 62 9.20 8.98 5.83
N VAL A 63 10.00 10.06 5.87
CA VAL A 63 11.42 10.04 5.47
C VAL A 63 12.23 8.94 6.20
N PRO A 64 12.10 8.72 7.52
CA PRO A 64 12.80 7.64 8.19
C PRO A 64 12.42 6.25 7.68
N LEU A 65 11.16 6.06 7.25
CA LEU A 65 10.71 4.78 6.67
C LEU A 65 11.32 4.56 5.29
N GLU A 66 11.40 5.61 4.48
CA GLU A 66 11.97 5.56 3.13
C GLU A 66 13.49 5.33 3.14
N GLN A 67 14.19 5.92 4.11
CA GLN A 67 15.66 5.83 4.23
C GLN A 67 16.13 4.56 4.96
N ARG A 68 15.22 3.82 5.60
CA ARG A 68 15.57 2.62 6.38
C ARG A 68 16.17 1.49 5.53
N PHE A 69 15.81 1.42 4.25
CA PHE A 69 16.31 0.42 3.33
C PHE A 69 16.87 1.11 2.09
N ALA A 70 18.19 1.04 1.92
CA ALA A 70 18.84 1.53 0.71
C ALA A 70 18.49 0.64 -0.48
N ARG A 71 18.41 1.25 -1.66
CA ARG A 71 18.34 0.50 -2.92
C ARG A 71 19.71 -0.15 -3.17
N PRO A 72 19.78 -1.40 -3.66
CA PRO A 72 21.05 -2.00 -4.05
C PRO A 72 21.73 -1.16 -5.14
N ASP A 73 22.95 -0.71 -4.86
CA ASP A 73 23.79 0.02 -5.81
C ASP A 73 25.26 -0.45 -5.65
N PRO A 74 25.83 -1.15 -6.65
CA PRO A 74 25.21 -1.54 -7.92
C PRO A 74 24.13 -2.61 -7.76
N LEU A 75 23.24 -2.72 -8.75
CA LEU A 75 22.29 -3.84 -8.79
C LEU A 75 23.02 -5.19 -8.91
N PRO A 76 22.47 -6.28 -8.34
CA PRO A 76 23.05 -7.61 -8.48
C PRO A 76 23.24 -8.02 -9.94
N GLU A 77 24.34 -8.70 -10.24
CA GLU A 77 24.62 -9.20 -11.60
C GLU A 77 23.59 -10.24 -12.03
N ARG A 78 23.16 -11.10 -11.09
CA ARG A 78 22.15 -12.14 -11.30
C ARG A 78 20.98 -11.95 -10.35
N VAL A 79 19.77 -12.00 -10.92
CA VAL A 79 18.49 -11.94 -10.21
C VAL A 79 17.64 -13.10 -10.71
N ASP A 80 17.21 -13.95 -9.80
CA ASP A 80 16.42 -15.16 -10.09
C ASP A 80 14.92 -14.88 -10.06
N GLY A 81 14.51 -13.82 -9.38
CA GLY A 81 13.13 -13.38 -9.35
C GLY A 81 12.92 -11.94 -8.90
N ILE A 82 11.79 -11.38 -9.33
CA ILE A 82 11.37 -10.02 -9.01
C ILE A 82 9.92 -10.09 -8.54
N VAL A 83 9.67 -9.63 -7.31
CA VAL A 83 8.33 -9.53 -6.74
C VAL A 83 7.89 -8.06 -6.77
N LEU A 84 6.79 -7.75 -7.46
CA LEU A 84 6.10 -6.49 -7.32
C LEU A 84 4.97 -6.64 -6.30
N LEU A 85 5.09 -5.91 -5.20
CA LEU A 85 4.04 -5.77 -4.21
C LEU A 85 3.00 -4.75 -4.70
N GLY A 86 1.72 -5.12 -4.60
CA GLY A 86 0.59 -4.26 -4.88
C GLY A 86 0.53 -2.99 -4.02
N GLY A 87 -0.36 -2.08 -4.40
CA GLY A 87 -0.58 -0.80 -3.75
C GLY A 87 -0.41 0.42 -4.67
N ALA A 88 -0.03 0.22 -5.94
CA ALA A 88 -0.08 1.27 -6.96
C ALA A 88 -1.43 1.28 -7.70
N GLN A 89 -2.12 0.15 -7.72
CA GLN A 89 -3.32 -0.10 -8.49
C GLN A 89 -4.56 0.43 -7.77
N VAL A 90 -5.53 0.94 -8.54
CA VAL A 90 -6.81 1.43 -8.01
C VAL A 90 -7.96 0.64 -8.67
N PRO A 91 -8.32 -0.55 -8.15
CA PRO A 91 -9.29 -1.44 -8.79
C PRO A 91 -10.69 -0.85 -8.95
N THR A 92 -11.15 -0.07 -7.96
CA THR A 92 -12.46 0.58 -7.98
C THR A 92 -12.59 1.58 -9.13
N MET A 93 -11.58 2.44 -9.31
CA MET A 93 -11.58 3.38 -10.44
C MET A 93 -11.34 2.66 -11.77
N THR A 94 -10.52 1.61 -11.78
CA THR A 94 -10.30 0.80 -12.99
C THR A 94 -11.60 0.18 -13.50
N ALA A 95 -12.40 -0.39 -12.59
CA ALA A 95 -13.73 -0.91 -12.92
C ALA A 95 -14.69 0.20 -13.40
N ALA A 96 -14.65 1.38 -12.77
CA ALA A 96 -15.52 2.50 -13.12
C ALA A 96 -15.22 3.12 -14.50
N TYR A 97 -13.93 3.24 -14.87
CA TYR A 97 -13.51 3.91 -16.10
C TYR A 97 -13.15 2.96 -17.25
N GLY A 98 -13.12 1.64 -17.01
CA GLY A 98 -12.73 0.65 -18.02
C GLY A 98 -11.27 0.76 -18.49
N SER A 99 -10.43 1.48 -17.76
CA SER A 99 -9.01 1.70 -18.05
C SER A 99 -8.19 1.58 -16.78
N PRO A 100 -6.95 1.07 -16.83
CA PRO A 100 -6.16 0.82 -15.64
C PRO A 100 -5.82 2.13 -14.93
N GLN A 101 -6.18 2.22 -13.65
CA GLN A 101 -5.94 3.39 -12.82
C GLN A 101 -4.82 3.09 -11.82
N LEU A 102 -3.82 3.97 -11.77
CA LEU A 102 -2.71 3.91 -10.84
C LEU A 102 -2.66 5.19 -9.98
N ASN A 103 -2.21 5.06 -8.74
CA ASN A 103 -2.00 6.18 -7.82
C ASN A 103 -0.55 6.69 -7.88
N GLY A 104 -0.15 7.53 -6.91
CA GLY A 104 1.18 8.13 -6.82
C GLY A 104 2.36 7.14 -6.76
N ALA A 105 2.11 5.84 -6.61
CA ALA A 105 3.12 4.79 -6.59
C ALA A 105 3.31 4.06 -7.93
N ALA A 106 2.84 4.63 -9.04
CA ALA A 106 3.03 4.08 -10.39
C ALA A 106 4.50 3.83 -10.75
N ASN A 107 5.43 4.54 -10.10
CA ASN A 107 6.88 4.32 -10.26
C ASN A 107 7.31 2.88 -9.88
N THR A 108 6.59 2.20 -8.99
CA THR A 108 6.86 0.79 -8.65
C THR A 108 6.59 -0.13 -9.84
N VAL A 109 5.50 0.12 -10.58
CA VAL A 109 5.13 -0.63 -11.78
C VAL A 109 6.15 -0.39 -12.90
N THR A 110 6.54 0.86 -13.15
CA THR A 110 7.55 1.16 -14.16
C THR A 110 8.92 0.60 -13.78
N THR A 111 9.30 0.64 -12.50
CA THR A 111 10.53 0.01 -11.99
C THR A 111 10.50 -1.51 -12.21
N PHE A 112 9.37 -2.16 -11.93
CA PHE A 112 9.20 -3.59 -12.17
C PHE A 112 9.38 -3.95 -13.65
N MET A 113 8.75 -3.20 -14.55
CA MET A 113 8.89 -3.40 -16.00
C MET A 113 10.34 -3.19 -16.47
N TRP A 114 11.03 -2.18 -15.92
CA TRP A 114 12.44 -1.93 -16.22
C TRP A 114 13.33 -3.09 -15.74
N LEU A 115 13.16 -3.55 -14.51
CA LEU A 115 13.89 -4.70 -13.96
C LEU A 115 13.61 -5.98 -14.76
N ALA A 116 12.36 -6.21 -15.15
CA ALA A 116 11.98 -7.38 -15.93
C ALA A 116 12.58 -7.43 -17.34
N ARG A 117 12.85 -6.25 -17.94
CA ARG A 117 13.60 -6.14 -19.20
C ARG A 117 15.10 -6.33 -18.98
N ARG A 118 15.64 -5.81 -17.87
CA ARG A 118 17.06 -5.95 -17.50
C ARG A 118 17.42 -7.40 -17.15
N TYR A 119 16.52 -8.12 -16.48
CA TYR A 119 16.68 -9.51 -16.06
C TYR A 119 15.66 -10.40 -16.78
N PRO A 120 15.86 -10.72 -18.06
CA PRO A 120 14.88 -11.44 -18.88
C PRO A 120 14.66 -12.91 -18.43
N GLN A 121 15.58 -13.46 -17.64
CA GLN A 121 15.47 -14.82 -17.08
C GLN A 121 14.86 -14.86 -15.68
N ALA A 122 14.64 -13.70 -15.05
CA ALA A 122 14.05 -13.64 -13.72
C ALA A 122 12.57 -14.05 -13.77
N ARG A 123 12.13 -14.80 -12.76
CA ARG A 123 10.70 -15.03 -12.51
C ARG A 123 10.05 -13.74 -12.08
N LEU A 124 8.94 -13.38 -12.70
CA LEU A 124 8.21 -12.16 -12.38
C LEU A 124 6.98 -12.54 -11.58
N VAL A 125 6.85 -12.01 -10.38
CA VAL A 125 5.72 -12.27 -9.50
C VAL A 125 5.07 -10.93 -9.17
N PHE A 126 3.77 -10.83 -9.36
CA PHE A 126 2.96 -9.78 -8.78
C PHE A 126 2.12 -10.35 -7.64
N THR A 127 1.99 -9.61 -6.55
CA THR A 127 1.11 -9.98 -5.43
C THR A 127 0.27 -8.80 -4.96
N GLY A 128 -1.04 -8.95 -5.08
CA GLY A 128 -2.03 -7.96 -4.69
C GLY A 128 -3.44 -8.40 -5.08
N GLY A 129 -4.22 -8.85 -4.10
CA GLY A 129 -5.65 -9.11 -4.24
C GLY A 129 -6.49 -7.88 -3.94
N SER A 130 -7.35 -7.95 -2.93
CA SER A 130 -8.27 -6.87 -2.53
C SER A 130 -8.20 -6.58 -1.04
N GLY A 131 -7.82 -5.33 -0.71
CA GLY A 131 -7.85 -4.82 0.67
C GLY A 131 -9.20 -4.25 1.12
N ASP A 132 -10.23 -4.31 0.27
CA ASP A 132 -11.59 -3.79 0.54
C ASP A 132 -12.45 -4.89 1.20
N ILE A 133 -13.08 -4.61 2.34
CA ILE A 133 -13.91 -5.60 3.05
C ILE A 133 -15.10 -6.07 2.21
N LEU A 134 -15.72 -5.18 1.42
CA LEU A 134 -16.96 -5.41 0.70
C LEU A 134 -16.71 -5.85 -0.75
N ASN A 135 -15.65 -5.34 -1.39
CA ASN A 135 -15.40 -5.54 -2.82
C ASN A 135 -14.20 -6.46 -3.09
N GLN A 136 -14.25 -7.67 -2.53
CA GLN A 136 -13.17 -8.68 -2.70
C GLN A 136 -12.96 -9.18 -4.14
N HIS A 137 -13.92 -8.91 -5.03
CA HIS A 137 -13.83 -9.22 -6.46
C HIS A 137 -13.00 -8.18 -7.25
N LEU A 138 -12.80 -6.97 -6.70
CA LEU A 138 -11.98 -5.93 -7.33
C LEU A 138 -10.54 -6.07 -6.84
N ARG A 139 -9.67 -6.63 -7.69
CA ARG A 139 -8.30 -6.99 -7.31
C ARG A 139 -7.26 -6.12 -8.01
N GLU A 140 -6.17 -5.84 -7.30
CA GLU A 140 -5.04 -5.10 -7.84
C GLU A 140 -4.37 -5.85 -8.99
N ALA A 141 -4.32 -7.19 -8.92
CA ALA A 141 -3.77 -8.04 -9.99
C ALA A 141 -4.47 -7.83 -11.34
N ASP A 142 -5.79 -7.66 -11.35
CA ASP A 142 -6.55 -7.46 -12.58
C ASP A 142 -6.23 -6.10 -13.20
N THR A 143 -6.07 -5.07 -12.36
CA THR A 143 -5.65 -3.73 -12.80
C THR A 143 -4.25 -3.75 -13.38
N LEU A 144 -3.29 -4.43 -12.74
CA LEU A 144 -1.94 -4.54 -13.26
C LEU A 144 -1.90 -5.31 -14.58
N ARG A 145 -2.66 -6.43 -14.69
CA ARG A 145 -2.71 -7.21 -15.92
C ARG A 145 -3.19 -6.38 -17.10
N LEU A 146 -4.27 -5.61 -16.91
CA LEU A 146 -4.77 -4.67 -17.91
C LEU A 146 -3.73 -3.62 -18.28
N PHE A 147 -3.06 -3.04 -17.28
CA PHE A 147 -1.98 -2.06 -17.51
C PHE A 147 -0.85 -2.65 -18.35
N LEU A 148 -0.30 -3.79 -17.96
CA LEU A 148 0.83 -4.43 -18.65
C LEU A 148 0.48 -4.79 -20.09
N ALA A 149 -0.72 -5.32 -20.33
CA ALA A 149 -1.21 -5.62 -21.66
C ALA A 149 -1.26 -4.35 -22.55
N GLN A 150 -1.75 -3.23 -22.02
CA GLN A 150 -1.79 -1.96 -22.76
C GLN A 150 -0.41 -1.37 -23.06
N GLN A 151 0.60 -1.69 -22.25
CA GLN A 151 1.98 -1.27 -22.48
C GLN A 151 2.76 -2.23 -23.41
N GLY A 152 2.11 -3.25 -23.97
CA GLY A 152 2.76 -4.26 -24.80
C GLY A 152 3.76 -5.12 -24.03
N PHE A 153 3.61 -5.21 -22.70
CA PHE A 153 4.44 -6.09 -21.87
C PHE A 153 3.85 -7.51 -21.90
N ASP A 154 4.70 -8.52 -22.07
CA ASP A 154 4.27 -9.92 -22.08
C ASP A 154 3.79 -10.34 -20.68
N ASP A 155 2.48 -10.23 -20.47
CA ASP A 155 1.83 -10.54 -19.19
C ASP A 155 1.93 -12.02 -18.81
N ARG A 156 2.20 -12.92 -19.78
CA ARG A 156 2.39 -14.36 -19.56
C ARG A 156 3.67 -14.67 -18.80
N ARG A 157 4.63 -13.74 -18.80
CA ARG A 157 5.86 -13.85 -17.99
C ARG A 157 5.62 -13.56 -16.51
N VAL A 158 4.45 -13.03 -16.14
CA VAL A 158 4.13 -12.62 -14.77
C VAL A 158 3.20 -13.64 -14.12
N ILE A 159 3.64 -14.14 -12.98
CA ILE A 159 2.84 -14.95 -12.07
C ILE A 159 2.05 -13.99 -11.18
N TYR A 160 0.71 -14.12 -11.16
CA TYR A 160 -0.15 -13.23 -10.39
C TYR A 160 -0.74 -13.95 -9.18
N GLU A 161 -0.44 -13.42 -8.00
CA GLU A 161 -1.13 -13.71 -6.76
C GLU A 161 -2.21 -12.63 -6.53
N ALA A 162 -3.47 -13.03 -6.44
CA ALA A 162 -4.63 -12.13 -6.45
C ALA A 162 -5.64 -12.40 -5.33
N ALA A 163 -5.32 -13.27 -4.38
CA ALA A 163 -6.18 -13.67 -3.27
C ALA A 163 -5.86 -12.91 -1.97
N SER A 164 -4.68 -12.32 -1.88
CA SER A 164 -4.21 -11.57 -0.72
C SER A 164 -5.06 -10.34 -0.38
N ARG A 165 -5.22 -10.06 0.92
CA ARG A 165 -5.98 -8.92 1.44
C ARG A 165 -5.13 -7.93 2.23
N ASN A 166 -3.89 -8.31 2.52
CA ASN A 166 -2.93 -7.52 3.28
C ASN A 166 -1.50 -7.97 2.96
N THR A 167 -0.51 -7.20 3.42
CA THR A 167 0.92 -7.44 3.13
C THR A 167 1.44 -8.78 3.64
N HIS A 168 0.92 -9.31 4.76
CA HIS A 168 1.31 -10.63 5.25
C HIS A 168 0.77 -11.75 4.35
N GLU A 169 -0.46 -11.61 3.89
CA GLU A 169 -1.05 -12.52 2.91
C GLU A 169 -0.33 -12.43 1.56
N ASN A 170 0.12 -11.24 1.14
CA ASN A 170 0.94 -11.10 -0.07
C ASN A 170 2.15 -12.04 -0.01
N ALA A 171 2.96 -11.93 1.06
CA ALA A 171 4.17 -12.73 1.22
C ALA A 171 3.88 -14.25 1.32
N THR A 172 2.90 -14.63 2.14
CA THR A 172 2.59 -16.04 2.40
C THR A 172 1.95 -16.74 1.21
N LEU A 173 1.10 -16.06 0.44
CA LEU A 173 0.43 -16.61 -0.74
C LEU A 173 1.32 -16.56 -1.99
N SER A 174 2.21 -15.57 -2.10
CA SER A 174 3.13 -15.49 -3.24
C SER A 174 4.28 -16.47 -3.14
N LYS A 175 4.73 -16.81 -1.92
CA LYS A 175 5.87 -17.72 -1.69
C LYS A 175 5.73 -19.08 -2.40
N PRO A 176 4.64 -19.84 -2.28
CA PRO A 176 4.49 -21.12 -3.00
C PRO A 176 4.39 -20.95 -4.52
N LEU A 177 3.89 -19.80 -5.01
CA LEU A 177 3.81 -19.50 -6.44
C LEU A 177 5.18 -19.15 -7.03
N ALA A 178 5.99 -18.44 -6.24
CA ALA A 178 7.36 -18.06 -6.57
C ALA A 178 8.34 -19.25 -6.48
N ASP A 179 8.09 -20.17 -5.54
CA ASP A 179 8.91 -21.34 -5.22
C ASP A 179 10.42 -21.01 -5.15
N PRO A 180 10.82 -20.05 -4.28
CA PRO A 180 12.22 -19.64 -4.19
C PRO A 180 13.10 -20.76 -3.65
N LYS A 181 14.27 -20.95 -4.25
CA LYS A 181 15.29 -21.92 -3.83
C LYS A 181 16.38 -21.26 -3.00
N SER A 182 17.05 -22.06 -2.18
CA SER A 182 18.20 -21.58 -1.40
C SER A 182 19.29 -21.05 -2.33
N GLY A 183 19.85 -19.88 -1.99
CA GLY A 183 20.89 -19.21 -2.77
C GLY A 183 20.41 -18.36 -3.94
N GLU A 184 19.10 -18.26 -4.17
CA GLU A 184 18.54 -17.37 -5.20
C GLU A 184 18.49 -15.91 -4.74
N THR A 185 18.73 -15.00 -5.68
CA THR A 185 18.62 -13.55 -5.45
C THR A 185 17.29 -13.03 -5.95
N TRP A 186 16.49 -12.47 -5.03
CA TRP A 186 15.18 -11.90 -5.33
C TRP A 186 15.15 -10.39 -5.06
N ILE A 187 14.52 -9.63 -5.96
CA ILE A 187 14.25 -8.20 -5.77
C ILE A 187 12.79 -7.99 -5.38
N LEU A 188 12.56 -7.32 -4.25
CA LEU A 188 11.24 -6.86 -3.84
C LEU A 188 11.04 -5.41 -4.27
N VAL A 189 10.04 -5.16 -5.12
CA VAL A 189 9.63 -3.84 -5.60
C VAL A 189 8.38 -3.42 -4.83
N THR A 190 8.50 -2.34 -4.05
CA THR A 190 7.43 -1.72 -3.27
C THR A 190 7.70 -0.23 -3.09
N GLN A 191 6.74 0.52 -2.55
CA GLN A 191 6.94 1.92 -2.17
C GLN A 191 7.93 2.03 -1.01
N ALA A 192 8.80 3.06 -1.03
CA ALA A 192 9.85 3.22 -0.02
C ALA A 192 9.31 3.26 1.42
N MET A 193 8.21 3.99 1.65
CA MET A 193 7.55 4.06 2.96
C MET A 193 6.95 2.71 3.43
N HIS A 194 6.75 1.76 2.50
CA HIS A 194 6.24 0.42 2.78
C HIS A 194 7.34 -0.64 2.86
N THR A 195 8.58 -0.32 2.49
CA THR A 195 9.68 -1.28 2.51
C THR A 195 9.87 -1.94 3.88
N PRO A 196 9.84 -1.22 5.03
CA PRO A 196 10.04 -1.86 6.33
C PRO A 196 9.05 -2.96 6.67
N ARG A 197 7.75 -2.73 6.41
CA ARG A 197 6.72 -3.75 6.64
C ARG A 197 6.78 -4.89 5.60
N SER A 198 7.21 -4.59 4.38
CA SER A 198 7.25 -5.56 3.30
C SER A 198 8.42 -6.51 3.51
N VAL A 199 9.62 -5.98 3.80
CA VAL A 199 10.79 -6.79 4.19
C VAL A 199 10.52 -7.60 5.46
N GLY A 200 9.77 -7.06 6.42
CA GLY A 200 9.38 -7.84 7.61
C GLY A 200 8.41 -8.99 7.33
N ALA A 201 7.74 -9.01 6.17
CA ALA A 201 6.76 -10.03 5.81
C ALA A 201 7.31 -11.11 4.87
N PHE A 202 8.27 -10.77 4.00
CA PHE A 202 8.89 -11.65 3.00
C PHE A 202 10.16 -12.31 3.56
#